data_AF-A0A948V2Z4-F1
#
_entry.id   AF-A0A948V2Z4-F1
#
_cell.length_a   1.000
_cell.length_b   1.000
_cell.length_c   1.000
_cell.angle_alpha   90.00
_cell.angle_beta   90.00
_cell.angle_gamma   90.00
#
_symmetry.space_group_name_H-M   'P 1'
#
loop_
_entity.id
_entity.type
_entity.pdbx_description
1 polymer ?
#
loop_
_entity_poly.entity_id
_entity_poly.type
_entity_poly.pdbx_seq_one_letter_code
_entity_poly.pdbx_strand_id
1 'polypeptide(L)'
;MKIGFEKKGENLKMDIQKKQIEWQWQWNKMYDNNLWLFTEWISPNRLEDFKDTEVLDAGCGCGQHLNFIAPYCKKAIGIDLNTPEIARRNTKENKNIEVIEGDIASIKLDKKFDIVYSIGVLHHTDNPTKSFVNIKSFVKKEGRVIVWVYSHEGNFLNRTTLEFLKIMVFLRLGKN
;
A
#
# COMPACT_ATOMS: atom_id res chain seq x y z
N MET A 1 -28.27 -43.44 11.70
CA MET A 1 -27.10 -42.66 12.16
C MET A 1 -27.11 -41.34 11.41
N LYS A 2 -27.65 -40.26 12.01
CA LYS A 2 -27.67 -38.92 11.41
C LYS A 2 -26.30 -38.28 11.64
N ILE A 3 -25.57 -38.02 10.56
CA ILE A 3 -24.30 -37.29 10.63
C ILE A 3 -24.66 -35.80 10.49
N GLY A 4 -24.62 -35.08 11.61
CA GLY A 4 -24.91 -33.66 11.67
C GLY A 4 -23.77 -32.85 11.08
N PHE A 5 -24.09 -31.97 10.13
CA PHE A 5 -23.24 -30.86 9.75
C PHE A 5 -23.29 -29.80 10.86
N GLU A 6 -22.28 -29.77 11.73
CA GLU A 6 -22.05 -28.60 12.57
C GLU A 6 -21.38 -27.52 11.73
N LYS A 7 -22.17 -26.54 11.30
CA LYS A 7 -21.66 -25.23 10.90
C LYS A 7 -21.09 -24.55 12.15
N LYS A 8 -19.77 -24.57 12.32
CA LYS A 8 -19.11 -23.57 13.17
C LYS A 8 -19.25 -22.21 12.51
N GLY A 9 -20.24 -21.45 12.96
CA GLY A 9 -20.27 -20.01 12.78
C GLY A 9 -19.15 -19.40 13.60
N GLU A 10 -17.96 -19.27 13.03
CA GLU A 10 -16.96 -18.39 13.58
C GLU A 10 -17.39 -16.95 13.29
N ASN A 11 -17.69 -16.22 14.36
CA ASN A 11 -17.74 -14.76 14.34
C ASN A 11 -16.35 -14.24 13.93
N LEU A 12 -16.09 -14.13 12.63
CA LEU A 12 -15.01 -13.30 12.11
C LEU A 12 -15.34 -11.85 12.44
N LYS A 13 -14.99 -11.40 13.64
CA LYS A 13 -14.62 -9.99 13.79
C LYS A 13 -13.54 -9.75 12.75
N MET A 14 -13.84 -8.92 11.76
CA MET A 14 -12.84 -8.42 10.83
C MET A 14 -11.90 -7.56 11.66
N ASP A 15 -10.88 -8.19 12.23
CA ASP A 15 -9.82 -7.49 12.94
C ASP A 15 -9.12 -6.60 11.91
N ILE A 16 -9.43 -5.31 12.00
CA ILE A 16 -8.73 -4.25 11.28
C ILE A 16 -7.33 -4.18 11.89
N GLN A 17 -6.32 -4.13 11.04
CA GLN A 17 -4.94 -3.97 11.48
C GLN A 17 -4.81 -2.75 12.40
N LYS A 18 -4.02 -2.88 13.47
CA LYS A 18 -3.75 -1.73 14.35
C LYS A 18 -2.87 -0.72 13.62
N LYS A 19 -3.20 0.56 13.73
CA LYS A 19 -2.35 1.64 13.22
C LYS A 19 -0.97 1.58 13.88
N GLN A 20 0.08 1.78 13.08
CA GLN A 20 1.47 1.79 13.50
C GLN A 20 2.00 3.23 13.38
N ILE A 21 2.42 3.80 14.51
CA ILE A 21 2.79 5.22 14.62
C ILE A 21 4.14 5.51 13.95
N GLU A 22 4.96 4.48 13.76
CA GLU A 22 6.26 4.52 13.13
C GLU A 22 6.16 4.99 11.68
N TRP A 23 5.12 4.56 10.95
CA TRP A 23 4.89 5.01 9.58
C TRP A 23 4.57 6.50 9.50
N GLN A 24 3.78 7.02 10.45
CA GLN A 24 3.51 8.46 10.55
C GLN A 24 4.80 9.25 10.76
N TRP A 25 5.68 8.78 11.64
CA TRP A 25 6.97 9.42 11.87
C TRP A 25 7.88 9.34 10.64
N GLN A 26 8.00 8.15 10.03
CA GLN A 26 8.85 7.91 8.87
C GLN A 26 8.42 8.81 7.70
N TRP A 27 7.14 8.79 7.36
CA TRP A 27 6.61 9.53 6.22
C TRP A 27 6.49 11.04 6.43
N ASN A 28 6.52 11.52 7.68
CA ASN A 28 6.69 12.95 7.94
C ASN A 28 8.12 13.44 7.67
N LYS A 29 9.12 12.55 7.76
CA LYS A 29 10.54 12.89 7.56
C LYS A 29 11.09 12.48 6.21
N MET A 30 10.53 11.44 5.62
CA MET A 30 10.95 10.87 4.34
C MET A 30 9.91 11.23 3.29
N TYR A 31 10.32 12.07 2.37
CA TYR A 31 9.67 12.23 1.08
C TYR A 31 10.76 12.05 0.04
N ASP A 32 10.74 10.90 -0.63
CA ASP A 32 11.66 10.64 -1.72
C ASP A 32 11.06 11.21 -3.02
N ASN A 33 11.87 11.62 -3.99
CA ASN A 33 11.43 12.02 -5.32
C ASN A 33 12.09 11.16 -6.41
N ASN A 34 12.54 9.96 -6.06
CA ASN A 34 13.17 9.00 -6.95
C ASN A 34 12.17 8.30 -7.88
N LEU A 35 11.70 9.02 -8.89
CA LEU A 35 10.83 8.48 -9.95
C LEU A 35 11.42 7.21 -10.60
N TRP A 36 12.75 7.17 -10.78
CA TRP A 36 13.42 6.01 -11.37
C TRP A 36 13.21 4.72 -10.56
N LEU A 37 13.26 4.77 -9.22
CA LEU A 37 12.99 3.60 -8.39
C LEU A 37 11.55 3.11 -8.58
N PHE A 38 10.61 4.04 -8.63
CA PHE A 38 9.21 3.71 -8.91
C PHE A 38 9.07 3.02 -10.28
N THR A 39 9.77 3.51 -11.32
CA THR A 39 9.74 2.88 -12.65
C THR A 39 10.32 1.46 -12.66
N GLU A 40 11.36 1.19 -11.87
CA GLU A 40 11.89 -0.17 -11.71
C GLU A 40 10.87 -1.09 -11.01
N TRP A 41 10.19 -0.58 -9.98
CA TRP A 41 9.22 -1.36 -9.20
C TRP A 41 7.93 -1.70 -9.96
N ILE A 42 7.55 -0.91 -10.98
CA ILE A 42 6.39 -1.21 -11.83
C ILE A 42 6.73 -2.03 -13.07
N SER A 43 8.01 -2.27 -13.36
CA SER A 43 8.47 -3.04 -14.52
C SER A 43 7.79 -4.41 -14.61
N PRO A 44 7.38 -4.88 -15.80
CA PRO A 44 7.64 -4.32 -17.13
C PRO A 44 6.67 -3.20 -17.56
N ASN A 45 5.82 -2.71 -16.66
CA ASN A 45 4.92 -1.59 -16.95
C ASN A 45 5.69 -0.27 -16.96
N ARG A 46 5.13 0.74 -17.63
CA ARG A 46 5.70 2.08 -17.77
C ARG A 46 4.70 3.14 -17.31
N LEU A 47 5.15 4.38 -17.12
CA LEU A 47 4.26 5.50 -16.75
C LEU A 47 3.16 5.74 -17.80
N GLU A 48 3.48 5.53 -19.08
CA GLU A 48 2.52 5.67 -20.18
C GLU A 48 1.38 4.65 -20.10
N ASP A 49 1.60 3.51 -19.45
CA ASP A 49 0.57 2.49 -19.29
C ASP A 49 -0.55 2.93 -18.32
N PHE A 50 -0.29 3.97 -17.52
CA PHE A 50 -1.29 4.62 -16.66
C PHE A 50 -2.13 5.65 -17.42
N LYS A 51 -1.79 5.97 -18.68
CA LYS A 51 -2.51 6.98 -19.46
C LYS A 51 -4.01 6.68 -19.55
N ASP A 52 -4.84 7.67 -19.21
CA ASP A 52 -6.31 7.60 -19.28
C ASP A 52 -6.93 6.46 -18.44
N THR A 53 -6.19 5.90 -17.48
CA THR A 53 -6.64 4.79 -16.62
C THR A 53 -7.22 5.27 -15.28
N GLU A 54 -8.10 4.45 -14.69
CA GLU A 54 -8.50 4.57 -13.29
C GLU A 54 -7.64 3.64 -12.42
N VAL A 55 -6.99 4.20 -11.40
CA VAL A 55 -5.90 3.54 -10.68
C VAL A 55 -6.19 3.43 -9.18
N LEU A 56 -5.74 2.35 -8.56
CA LEU A 56 -5.70 2.17 -7.11
C LEU A 56 -4.26 1.96 -6.63
N ASP A 57 -3.80 2.80 -5.71
CA ASP A 57 -2.57 2.61 -4.92
C ASP A 57 -2.94 2.05 -3.54
N ALA A 58 -2.70 0.77 -3.32
CA ALA A 58 -3.05 0.05 -2.11
C ALA A 58 -1.88 0.03 -1.11
N GLY A 59 -1.97 0.90 -0.10
CA GLY A 59 -0.91 1.25 0.85
C GLY A 59 -0.09 2.43 0.36
N CYS A 60 -0.74 3.54 0.03
CA CYS A 60 -0.11 4.67 -0.65
C CYS A 60 0.89 5.46 0.22
N GLY A 61 1.01 5.15 1.52
CA GLY A 61 1.96 5.79 2.42
C GLY A 61 1.80 7.31 2.44
N CYS A 62 2.85 8.04 2.06
CA CYS A 62 2.86 9.50 1.99
C CYS A 62 2.33 10.09 0.67
N GLY A 63 1.82 9.26 -0.25
CA GLY A 63 1.25 9.68 -1.54
C GLY A 63 2.27 9.98 -2.63
N GLN A 64 3.53 9.59 -2.46
CA GLN A 64 4.60 9.85 -3.43
C GLN A 64 4.31 9.22 -4.81
N HIS A 65 3.94 7.94 -4.84
CA HIS A 65 3.66 7.24 -6.10
C HIS A 65 2.41 7.80 -6.79
N LEU A 66 1.40 8.22 -6.03
CA LEU A 66 0.24 8.95 -6.56
C LEU A 66 0.66 10.22 -7.31
N ASN A 67 1.61 10.99 -6.77
CA ASN A 67 2.14 12.18 -7.44
C ASN A 67 2.87 11.85 -8.76
N PHE A 68 3.57 10.71 -8.82
CA PHE A 68 4.25 10.27 -10.04
C PHE A 68 3.29 9.90 -11.17
N ILE A 69 2.18 9.25 -10.86
CA ILE A 69 1.20 8.81 -11.87
C ILE A 69 0.13 9.86 -12.16
N ALA A 70 -0.03 10.89 -11.31
CA ALA A 70 -1.06 11.91 -11.47
C ALA A 70 -1.07 12.58 -12.86
N PRO A 71 0.07 12.92 -13.50
CA PRO A 71 0.06 13.52 -14.84
C PRO A 71 -0.40 12.57 -15.95
N TYR A 72 -0.42 11.26 -15.70
CA TYR A 72 -0.71 10.23 -16.69
C TYR A 72 -2.13 9.69 -16.53
N CYS A 73 -2.56 9.42 -15.30
CA CYS A 73 -3.82 8.75 -15.05
C CYS A 73 -5.06 9.66 -15.16
N LYS A 74 -6.21 9.06 -15.49
CA LYS A 74 -7.51 9.75 -15.49
C LYS A 74 -7.95 10.08 -14.07
N LYS A 75 -7.85 9.11 -13.17
CA LYS A 75 -8.14 9.27 -11.73
C LYS A 75 -7.37 8.21 -10.95
N ALA A 76 -6.80 8.55 -9.80
CA ALA A 76 -6.27 7.55 -8.87
C ALA A 76 -6.87 7.70 -7.47
N ILE A 77 -7.02 6.56 -6.80
CA ILE A 77 -7.37 6.48 -5.38
C ILE A 77 -6.18 5.87 -4.64
N GLY A 78 -5.70 6.54 -3.60
CA GLY A 78 -4.77 5.98 -2.64
C GLY A 78 -5.51 5.48 -1.41
N ILE A 79 -5.17 4.29 -0.92
CA ILE A 79 -5.64 3.79 0.37
C ILE A 79 -4.44 3.65 1.29
N ASP A 80 -4.50 4.22 2.49
CA ASP A 80 -3.51 3.94 3.52
C ASP A 80 -4.16 3.97 4.91
N LEU A 81 -3.78 3.02 5.76
CA LEU A 81 -4.30 2.91 7.12
C LEU A 81 -3.62 3.89 8.09
N ASN A 82 -2.34 4.16 7.85
CA ASN A 82 -1.46 4.79 8.81
C ASN A 82 -1.27 6.27 8.52
N THR A 83 -1.08 6.68 7.27
CA THR A 83 -0.66 8.05 6.88
C THR A 83 -1.56 8.79 5.88
N PRO A 84 -2.90 8.64 5.92
CA PRO A 84 -3.80 9.24 4.94
C PRO A 84 -3.73 10.78 4.91
N GLU A 85 -3.59 11.43 6.06
CA GLU A 85 -3.49 12.91 6.12
C GLU A 85 -2.21 13.45 5.48
N ILE A 86 -1.09 12.72 5.62
CA ILE A 86 0.17 13.09 4.98
C ILE A 86 0.02 12.96 3.47
N ALA A 87 -0.54 11.84 3.00
CA ALA A 87 -0.81 11.63 1.58
C ALA A 87 -1.71 12.72 1.01
N ARG A 88 -2.85 13.04 1.65
CA ARG A 88 -3.73 14.15 1.22
C ARG A 88 -2.99 15.47 1.09
N ARG A 89 -2.16 15.81 2.10
CA ARG A 89 -1.37 17.05 2.08
C ARG A 89 -0.38 17.06 0.92
N ASN A 90 0.28 15.95 0.64
CA ASN A 90 1.32 15.84 -0.38
C ASN A 90 0.75 15.75 -1.81
N THR A 91 -0.49 15.27 -1.96
CA THR A 91 -1.16 15.13 -3.27
C THR A 91 -2.18 16.24 -3.54
N LYS A 92 -2.30 17.25 -2.67
CA LYS A 92 -3.38 18.27 -2.71
C LYS A 92 -3.47 19.06 -4.02
N GLU A 93 -2.37 19.21 -4.75
CA GLU A 93 -2.33 19.95 -6.03
C GLU A 93 -2.88 19.09 -7.19
N ASN A 94 -2.96 17.78 -7.02
CA ASN A 94 -3.44 16.84 -8.03
C ASN A 94 -4.94 16.61 -7.90
N LYS A 95 -5.72 17.30 -8.74
CA LYS A 95 -7.20 17.26 -8.73
C LYS A 95 -7.80 15.89 -9.09
N ASN A 96 -7.01 15.00 -9.69
CA ASN A 96 -7.41 13.65 -10.07
C ASN A 96 -7.00 12.58 -9.03
N ILE A 97 -6.48 12.99 -7.87
CA ILE A 97 -6.08 12.08 -6.79
C ILE A 97 -7.04 12.20 -5.62
N GLU A 98 -7.46 11.06 -5.08
CA GLU A 98 -8.26 10.96 -3.87
C GLU A 98 -7.55 10.01 -2.89
N VAL A 99 -7.57 10.33 -1.60
CA VAL A 99 -6.94 9.49 -0.56
C VAL A 99 -7.95 9.10 0.50
N ILE A 100 -8.07 7.80 0.70
CA ILE A 100 -8.98 7.16 1.63
C ILE A 100 -8.18 6.55 2.77
N GLU A 101 -8.61 6.81 4.01
CA GLU A 101 -8.09 6.07 5.16
C GLU A 101 -8.72 4.68 5.19
N GLY A 102 -7.90 3.63 5.25
CA GLY A 102 -8.44 2.29 5.45
C GLY A 102 -7.42 1.16 5.39
N ASP A 103 -7.83 0.02 5.94
CA ASP A 103 -7.07 -1.23 5.90
C ASP A 103 -7.39 -1.98 4.60
N ILE A 104 -6.37 -2.16 3.76
CA ILE A 104 -6.49 -2.85 2.47
C ILE A 104 -6.93 -4.31 2.60
N ALA A 105 -6.81 -4.94 3.77
CA ALA A 105 -7.31 -6.29 4.02
C ALA A 105 -8.83 -6.36 4.20
N SER A 106 -9.50 -5.24 4.45
CA SER A 106 -10.92 -5.22 4.87
C SER A 106 -11.77 -4.15 4.20
N ILE A 107 -11.15 -3.13 3.60
CA ILE A 107 -11.84 -2.04 2.91
C ILE A 107 -12.72 -2.58 1.79
N LYS A 108 -13.88 -1.94 1.60
CA LYS A 108 -14.83 -2.24 0.53
C LYS A 108 -14.95 -1.02 -0.38
N LEU A 109 -14.88 -1.26 -1.67
CA LEU A 109 -15.10 -0.25 -2.70
C LEU A 109 -16.11 -0.78 -3.71
N ASP A 110 -17.06 0.07 -4.10
CA ASP A 110 -18.08 -0.25 -5.11
C ASP A 110 -17.58 0.01 -6.54
N LYS A 111 -16.26 -0.04 -6.75
CA LYS A 111 -15.59 0.32 -7.99
C LYS A 111 -14.48 -0.67 -8.34
N LYS A 112 -14.22 -0.81 -9.64
CA LYS A 112 -13.06 -1.53 -10.19
C LYS A 112 -12.11 -0.58 -10.91
N PHE A 113 -10.83 -0.95 -10.97
CA PHE A 113 -9.74 -0.15 -11.51
C PHE A 113 -9.08 -0.87 -12.68
N ASP A 114 -8.55 -0.09 -13.63
CA ASP A 114 -7.76 -0.61 -14.74
C ASP A 114 -6.39 -1.09 -14.24
N ILE A 115 -5.83 -0.40 -13.24
CA ILE A 115 -4.57 -0.76 -12.59
C ILE A 115 -4.76 -0.70 -11.07
N VAL A 116 -4.40 -1.77 -10.38
CA VAL A 116 -4.23 -1.81 -8.93
C VAL A 116 -2.76 -2.08 -8.65
N TYR A 117 -2.10 -1.27 -7.83
CA TYR A 117 -0.73 -1.55 -7.43
C TYR A 117 -0.53 -1.47 -5.91
N SER A 118 0.45 -2.23 -5.42
CA SER A 118 0.87 -2.24 -4.03
C SER A 118 2.38 -2.47 -3.96
N ILE A 119 3.13 -1.42 -3.63
CA ILE A 119 4.60 -1.40 -3.71
C ILE A 119 5.16 -1.21 -2.30
N GLY A 120 5.83 -2.22 -1.78
CA GLY A 120 6.48 -2.17 -0.47
C GLY A 120 5.51 -2.31 0.70
N VAL A 121 4.29 -2.84 0.50
CA VAL A 121 3.22 -2.80 1.51
C VAL A 121 2.82 -4.18 2.01
N LEU A 122 2.47 -5.12 1.10
CA LEU A 122 1.73 -6.33 1.48
C LEU A 122 2.37 -7.16 2.61
N HIS A 123 3.70 -7.22 2.66
CA HIS A 123 4.46 -7.97 3.67
C HIS A 123 4.52 -7.28 5.05
N HIS A 124 4.05 -6.04 5.16
CA HIS A 124 3.82 -5.33 6.43
C HIS A 124 2.39 -5.45 6.94
N THR A 125 1.49 -6.10 6.18
CA THR A 125 0.11 -6.30 6.62
C THR A 125 -0.01 -7.52 7.54
N ASP A 126 -0.95 -7.48 8.49
CA ASP A 126 -1.19 -8.58 9.45
C ASP A 126 -1.60 -9.89 8.76
N ASN A 127 -2.23 -9.78 7.57
CA ASN A 127 -2.58 -10.93 6.73
C ASN A 127 -2.32 -10.63 5.24
N PRO A 128 -1.09 -10.86 4.74
CA PRO A 128 -0.70 -10.54 3.36
C PRO A 128 -1.57 -11.23 2.31
N THR A 129 -2.00 -12.47 2.56
CA THR A 129 -2.87 -13.23 1.66
C THR A 129 -4.24 -12.58 1.55
N LYS A 130 -4.87 -12.22 2.68
CA LYS A 130 -6.16 -11.53 2.72
C LYS A 130 -6.08 -10.17 2.05
N SER A 131 -5.04 -9.39 2.36
CA SER A 131 -4.74 -8.10 1.71
C SER A 131 -4.65 -8.25 0.19
N PHE A 132 -3.85 -9.21 -0.29
CA PHE A 132 -3.71 -9.46 -1.72
C PHE A 132 -5.03 -9.85 -2.40
N VAL A 133 -5.78 -10.79 -1.79
CA VAL A 133 -7.08 -11.22 -2.32
C VAL A 133 -8.05 -10.05 -2.42
N ASN A 134 -8.09 -9.19 -1.40
CA ASN A 134 -8.98 -8.04 -1.38
C ASN A 134 -8.60 -7.00 -2.45
N ILE A 135 -7.32 -6.61 -2.55
CA ILE A 135 -6.89 -5.62 -3.56
C ILE A 135 -7.07 -6.17 -4.99
N LYS A 136 -6.78 -7.45 -5.21
CA LYS A 136 -7.00 -8.11 -6.49
C LYS A 136 -8.49 -8.07 -6.87
N SER A 137 -9.39 -8.17 -5.89
CA SER A 137 -10.82 -8.09 -6.16
C SER A 137 -11.21 -6.77 -6.82
N PHE A 138 -10.47 -5.66 -6.62
CA PHE A 138 -10.77 -4.37 -7.21
C PHE A 138 -10.29 -4.22 -8.66
N VAL A 139 -9.67 -5.22 -9.27
CA VAL A 139 -9.21 -5.13 -10.66
C VAL A 139 -10.36 -5.41 -11.65
N LYS A 140 -10.41 -4.66 -12.76
CA LYS A 140 -11.28 -4.97 -13.91
C LYS A 140 -10.86 -6.28 -14.58
N LYS A 141 -11.74 -6.89 -15.38
CA LYS A 141 -11.52 -8.20 -16.04
C LYS A 141 -10.23 -8.24 -16.90
N GLU A 142 -9.87 -7.12 -17.51
CA GLU A 142 -8.65 -6.95 -18.32
C GLU A 142 -7.65 -5.98 -17.66
N GLY A 143 -7.86 -5.68 -16.38
CA GLY A 143 -6.99 -4.79 -15.62
C GLY A 143 -5.76 -5.52 -15.10
N ARG A 144 -4.82 -4.76 -14.55
CA ARG A 144 -3.54 -5.26 -14.05
C ARG A 144 -3.43 -5.10 -12.55
N VAL A 145 -2.75 -6.07 -11.93
CA VAL A 145 -2.30 -5.97 -10.54
C VAL A 145 -0.78 -5.94 -10.53
N ILE A 146 -0.20 -4.90 -9.96
CA ILE A 146 1.26 -4.72 -9.86
C ILE A 146 1.65 -4.83 -8.39
N VAL A 147 2.51 -5.77 -8.05
CA VAL A 147 2.95 -5.99 -6.66
C VAL A 147 4.46 -6.01 -6.61
N TRP A 148 5.01 -5.23 -5.68
CA TRP A 148 6.43 -5.28 -5.35
C TRP A 148 6.61 -5.43 -3.85
N VAL A 149 7.44 -6.39 -3.42
CA VAL A 149 7.75 -6.67 -2.00
C VAL A 149 9.23 -6.99 -1.86
N TYR A 150 9.81 -6.71 -0.69
CA TYR A 150 11.20 -7.09 -0.42
C TYR A 150 11.32 -8.61 -0.32
N SER A 151 12.34 -9.18 -0.96
CA SER A 151 12.66 -10.60 -0.80
C SER A 151 13.19 -10.88 0.61
N HIS A 152 12.75 -11.98 1.22
CA HIS A 152 13.32 -12.46 2.48
C HIS A 152 14.74 -12.99 2.28
N GLU A 153 14.95 -13.73 1.19
CA GLU A 153 16.25 -14.28 0.78
C GLU A 153 17.15 -13.16 0.22
N GLY A 154 18.43 -13.17 0.61
CA GLY A 154 19.42 -12.17 0.22
C GLY A 154 19.43 -10.86 1.03
N ASN A 155 18.42 -10.62 1.87
CA ASN A 155 18.31 -9.39 2.69
C ASN A 155 18.67 -9.58 4.18
N PHE A 156 19.41 -10.65 4.53
CA PHE A 156 19.78 -10.94 5.93
C PHE A 156 20.50 -9.76 6.58
N LEU A 157 21.55 -9.22 5.96
CA LEU A 157 22.31 -8.07 6.47
C LEU A 157 21.47 -6.78 6.56
N ASN A 158 20.54 -6.55 5.63
CA ASN A 158 19.63 -5.42 5.74
C ASN A 158 18.69 -5.57 6.95
N ARG A 159 18.17 -6.79 7.20
CA ARG A 159 17.25 -7.08 8.31
C ARG A 159 17.91 -7.10 9.69
N THR A 160 19.12 -7.64 9.83
CA THR A 160 19.80 -7.73 11.13
C THR A 160 20.65 -6.53 11.46
N THR A 161 21.26 -5.88 10.46
CA THR A 161 22.18 -4.75 10.70
C THR A 161 21.55 -3.40 10.44
N LEU A 162 20.94 -3.17 9.27
CA LEU A 162 20.38 -1.84 8.96
C LEU A 162 19.10 -1.55 9.76
N GLU A 163 18.19 -2.50 9.91
CA GLU A 163 16.99 -2.27 10.74
C GLU A 163 17.36 -2.08 12.22
N PHE A 164 18.32 -2.86 12.75
CA PHE A 164 18.84 -2.66 14.10
C PHE A 164 19.54 -1.30 14.26
N LEU A 165 20.36 -0.89 13.29
CA LEU A 165 21.03 0.42 13.30
C LEU A 165 20.04 1.57 13.12
N LYS A 166 19.03 1.45 12.24
CA LYS A 166 17.92 2.40 12.11
C LYS A 166 17.21 2.55 13.44
N ILE A 167 16.83 1.45 14.08
CA ILE A 167 16.20 1.47 15.41
C ILE A 167 17.12 2.14 16.43
N MET A 168 18.40 1.79 16.50
CA MET A 168 19.35 2.40 17.46
C MET A 168 19.62 3.89 17.21
N VAL A 169 19.75 4.31 15.95
CA VAL A 169 20.00 5.69 15.57
C VAL A 169 18.72 6.52 15.75
N PHE A 170 17.56 6.02 15.33
CA PHE A 170 16.30 6.75 15.40
C PHE A 170 15.70 6.80 16.80
N LEU A 171 15.88 5.77 17.65
CA LEU A 171 15.49 5.84 19.07
C LEU A 171 16.32 6.87 19.87
N ARG A 172 17.51 7.23 19.40
CA ARG A 172 18.36 8.26 20.02
C ARG A 172 18.05 9.69 19.55
N LEU A 173 17.38 9.85 18.42
CA LEU A 173 17.05 11.15 17.84
C LEU A 173 15.68 11.71 18.28
N GLY A 174 14.95 10.98 19.13
CA GLY A 174 13.65 11.39 19.70
C GLY A 174 13.69 11.85 21.16
N LYS A 175 14.89 12.00 21.75
CA LYS A 175 15.08 12.57 23.09
C LYS A 175 15.90 13.85 22.99
N ASN A 176 15.26 14.94 22.58
CA ASN A 176 15.61 16.33 22.86
C ASN A 176 14.37 17.19 22.65
#